data_AF-A0A6V7R0C3-F1
#
_entry.id   AF-A0A6V7R0C3-F1
#
_cell.length_a   1.000
_cell.length_b   1.000
_cell.length_c   1.000
_cell.angle_alpha   90.00
_cell.angle_beta   90.00
_cell.angle_gamma   90.00
#
_symmetry.space_group_name_H-M   'P 1'
#
loop_
_entity.id
_entity.type
_entity.pdbx_description
1 polymer ?
#
loop_
_entity_poly.entity_id
_entity_poly.type
_entity_poly.pdbx_seq_one_letter_code
_entity_poly.pdbx_strand_id
1 'polypeptide(L)'
;MHILLFVLVGGLLIKFFTISFLNKERIHFSFDERRYFTDEKSIAKVMRMKLQVKERVFFVVMIVLYLAAIIVYFSGNNEFGIWLLMSVVILQLVMNMVTDFSLYRTFYDKANLVMLVIWLFAIVGVVVLTNVYII
;
A
#
# COMPACT_ATOMS: atom_id res chain seq x y z
N MET A 1 2.98 23.20 8.09
CA MET A 1 2.77 22.61 6.75
C MET A 1 2.65 21.09 6.78
N HIS A 2 3.55 20.34 7.44
CA HIS A 2 3.56 18.87 7.43
C HIS A 2 2.37 18.17 8.13
N ILE A 3 1.62 18.86 8.99
CA ILE A 3 0.43 18.29 9.65
C ILE A 3 -0.61 17.79 8.63
N LEU A 4 -0.75 18.48 7.49
CA LEU A 4 -1.63 18.04 6.40
C LEU A 4 -1.19 16.70 5.82
N LEU A 5 0.12 16.40 5.75
CA LEU A 5 0.62 15.09 5.30
C LEU A 5 0.18 13.98 6.25
N PHE A 6 0.26 14.21 7.57
CA PHE A 6 -0.24 13.24 8.55
C PHE A 6 -1.73 12.98 8.38
N VAL A 7 -2.53 14.04 8.21
CA VAL A 7 -3.98 13.89 7.96
C VAL A 7 -4.25 13.11 6.67
N LEU A 8 -3.53 13.39 5.59
CA LEU A 8 -3.69 12.69 4.31
C LEU A 8 -3.34 11.20 4.43
N VAL A 9 -2.19 10.88 5.04
CA VAL A 9 -1.77 9.48 5.26
C VAL A 9 -2.73 8.77 6.22
N GLY A 10 -3.19 9.44 7.26
CA GLY A 10 -4.22 8.92 8.17
C GLY A 10 -5.53 8.60 7.43
N GLY A 11 -5.99 9.49 6.55
CA GLY A 11 -7.15 9.23 5.68
C GLY A 11 -6.95 8.04 4.75
N LEU A 12 -5.73 7.85 4.25
CA LEU A 12 -5.33 6.71 3.43
C LEU A 12 -5.42 5.39 4.22
N LEU A 13 -4.94 5.37 5.46
CA LEU A 13 -5.06 4.23 6.38
C LEU A 13 -6.51 3.92 6.73
N ILE A 14 -7.34 4.94 7.00
CA ILE A 14 -8.76 4.75 7.27
C ILE A 14 -9.44 4.10 6.05
N LYS A 15 -9.19 4.62 4.85
CA LYS A 15 -9.72 4.03 3.61
C LYS A 15 -9.27 2.59 3.44
N PHE A 16 -8.00 2.30 3.73
CA PHE A 16 -7.44 0.95 3.68
C PHE A 16 -8.15 0.01 4.66
N PHE A 17 -8.32 0.45 5.91
CA PHE A 17 -9.04 -0.28 6.94
C PHE A 17 -10.46 -0.65 6.50
N THR A 18 -11.21 0.33 5.97
CA THR A 18 -12.58 0.10 5.51
C THR A 18 -12.63 -0.95 4.41
N ILE A 19 -11.67 -0.96 3.50
CA ILE A 19 -11.65 -1.92 2.39
C ILE A 19 -11.22 -3.32 2.84
N SER A 20 -10.14 -3.45 3.62
CA SER A 20 -9.60 -4.77 3.98
C SER A 20 -10.33 -5.46 5.15
N PHE A 21 -11.11 -4.73 5.96
CA PHE A 21 -11.82 -5.27 7.12
C PHE A 21 -13.34 -5.15 7.07
N LEU A 22 -13.89 -4.02 6.60
CA LEU A 22 -15.33 -3.78 6.65
C LEU A 22 -16.05 -4.18 5.36
N ASN A 23 -15.39 -4.08 4.22
CA ASN A 23 -15.99 -4.42 2.93
C ASN A 23 -15.96 -5.93 2.68
N LYS A 24 -17.08 -6.61 2.96
CA LYS A 24 -17.23 -8.06 2.72
C LYS A 24 -17.40 -8.41 1.24
N GLU A 25 -17.76 -7.44 0.39
CA GLU A 25 -17.97 -7.64 -1.05
C GLU A 25 -16.69 -7.43 -1.87
N ARG A 26 -15.73 -6.65 -1.37
CA ARG A 26 -14.40 -6.51 -1.99
C ARG A 26 -13.44 -7.53 -1.43
N ILE A 27 -12.94 -8.38 -2.31
CA ILE A 27 -11.99 -9.44 -1.97
C ILE A 27 -10.56 -8.86 -1.80
N HIS A 28 -10.27 -7.66 -2.34
CA HIS A 28 -8.94 -7.03 -2.30
C HIS A 28 -8.95 -5.51 -2.58
N PHE A 29 -7.89 -4.78 -2.20
CA PHE A 29 -7.69 -3.34 -2.41
C PHE A 29 -7.06 -2.98 -3.77
N SER A 30 -6.41 -3.91 -4.48
CA SER A 30 -5.79 -3.59 -5.78
C SER A 30 -6.84 -3.32 -6.87
N PHE A 31 -6.53 -2.32 -7.70
CA PHE A 31 -7.44 -1.77 -8.69
C PHE A 31 -7.78 -2.75 -9.83
N ASP A 32 -6.97 -3.79 -10.06
CA ASP A 32 -7.05 -4.59 -11.30
C ASP A 32 -7.63 -6.00 -11.12
N GLU A 33 -7.97 -6.41 -9.88
CA GLU A 33 -8.49 -7.77 -9.67
C GLU A 33 -9.85 -8.02 -10.31
N ARG A 34 -10.65 -6.96 -10.52
CA ARG A 34 -11.96 -7.03 -11.20
C ARG A 34 -11.88 -7.72 -12.56
N ARG A 35 -10.74 -7.65 -13.25
CA ARG A 35 -10.54 -8.33 -14.55
C ARG A 35 -10.55 -9.86 -14.45
N TYR A 36 -10.26 -10.42 -13.29
CA TYR A 36 -10.17 -11.87 -13.08
C TYR A 36 -11.45 -12.46 -12.45
N PHE A 37 -12.48 -11.66 -12.18
CA PHE A 37 -13.80 -12.12 -11.69
C PHE A 37 -14.78 -12.45 -12.83
N THR A 38 -14.27 -13.06 -13.91
CA THR A 38 -15.07 -13.47 -15.07
C THR A 38 -15.52 -14.93 -15.01
N ASP A 39 -14.69 -15.83 -14.48
CA ASP A 39 -15.00 -17.28 -14.39
C ASP A 39 -14.74 -17.84 -12.98
N GLU A 40 -15.55 -18.81 -12.53
CA GLU A 40 -15.39 -19.43 -11.20
C GLU A 40 -13.98 -19.98 -10.92
N LYS A 41 -13.30 -20.49 -11.97
CA LYS A 41 -11.94 -21.02 -11.86
C LYS A 41 -10.89 -19.93 -11.58
N SER A 42 -11.04 -18.72 -12.16
CA SER A 42 -10.13 -17.61 -11.89
C SER A 42 -10.41 -17.00 -10.52
N ILE A 43 -11.67 -16.91 -10.12
CA ILE A 43 -12.09 -16.48 -8.78
C ILE A 43 -11.49 -17.40 -7.71
N ALA A 44 -11.57 -18.73 -7.89
CA ALA A 44 -10.98 -19.69 -6.97
C ALA A 44 -9.45 -19.55 -6.87
N LYS A 45 -8.77 -19.24 -7.98
CA LYS A 45 -7.33 -18.96 -7.97
C LYS A 45 -7.00 -17.69 -7.16
N VAL A 46 -7.77 -16.62 -7.32
CA VAL A 46 -7.58 -15.38 -6.54
C VAL A 46 -7.79 -15.62 -5.05
N MET A 47 -8.88 -16.31 -4.67
CA MET A 47 -9.16 -16.63 -3.27
C MET A 47 -8.05 -17.48 -2.62
N ARG A 48 -7.41 -18.39 -3.36
CA ARG A 48 -6.29 -19.21 -2.85
C ARG A 48 -5.04 -18.39 -2.53
N MET A 49 -4.86 -17.22 -3.13
CA MET A 49 -3.71 -16.35 -2.84
C MET A 49 -3.80 -15.69 -1.45
N LYS A 50 -4.96 -15.76 -0.78
CA LYS A 50 -5.19 -15.19 0.56
C LYS A 50 -4.72 -13.75 0.68
N LEU A 51 -4.98 -12.93 -0.35
CA LEU A 51 -4.45 -11.58 -0.44
C LEU A 51 -4.91 -10.68 0.71
N GLN A 52 -6.14 -10.87 1.20
CA GLN A 52 -6.65 -10.24 2.42
C GLN A 52 -5.74 -10.43 3.63
N VAL A 53 -5.11 -11.59 3.81
CA VAL A 53 -4.21 -11.83 4.94
C VAL A 53 -2.94 -10.98 4.78
N LYS A 54 -2.39 -10.90 3.57
CA LYS A 54 -1.22 -10.06 3.28
C LYS A 54 -1.53 -8.59 3.52
N GLU A 55 -2.66 -8.11 3.00
CA GLU A 55 -3.12 -6.74 3.22
C GLU A 55 -3.23 -6.37 4.70
N ARG A 56 -3.82 -7.26 5.51
CA ARG A 56 -3.96 -7.03 6.96
C ARG A 56 -2.61 -6.95 7.66
N VAL A 57 -1.65 -7.78 7.28
CA VAL A 57 -0.28 -7.71 7.80
C VAL A 57 0.36 -6.36 7.44
N PHE A 58 0.28 -5.96 6.17
CA PHE A 58 0.80 -4.66 5.73
C PHE A 58 0.13 -3.51 6.46
N PHE A 59 -1.19 -3.55 6.66
CA PHE A 59 -1.93 -2.54 7.40
C PHE A 59 -1.45 -2.38 8.84
N VAL A 60 -1.26 -3.49 9.56
CA VAL A 60 -0.77 -3.45 10.94
C VAL A 60 0.62 -2.81 10.98
N VAL A 61 1.52 -3.19 10.08
CA VAL A 61 2.86 -2.59 9.99
C VAL A 61 2.77 -1.09 9.68
N MET A 62 1.92 -0.70 8.74
CA MET A 62 1.70 0.69 8.36
C MET A 62 1.14 1.54 9.50
N ILE A 63 0.20 1.02 10.29
CA ILE A 63 -0.31 1.71 11.49
C ILE A 63 0.80 1.92 12.51
N VAL A 64 1.58 0.87 12.81
CA VAL A 64 2.65 0.96 13.81
C VAL A 64 3.66 2.02 13.41
N LEU A 65 4.04 2.05 12.13
CA LEU A 65 4.94 3.08 11.60
C LEU A 65 4.32 4.47 11.60
N TYR A 66 3.04 4.60 11.28
CA TYR A 66 2.33 5.88 11.33
C TYR A 66 2.28 6.45 12.75
N LEU A 67 1.99 5.62 13.76
CA LEU A 67 2.03 6.04 15.16
C LEU A 67 3.44 6.41 15.61
N ALA A 68 4.46 5.63 15.22
CA ALA A 68 5.86 5.96 15.48
C ALA A 68 6.25 7.30 14.83
N ALA A 69 5.82 7.54 13.59
CA ALA A 69 6.06 8.80 12.88
C ALA A 69 5.48 10.00 13.64
N ILE A 70 4.25 9.89 14.15
CA ILE A 70 3.62 10.93 14.96
C ILE A 70 4.46 11.20 16.22
N ILE A 71 4.79 10.15 16.97
CA ILE A 71 5.53 10.28 18.24
C ILE A 71 6.87 10.97 18.00
N VAL A 72 7.64 10.52 17.00
CA VAL A 72 8.96 11.05 16.65
C VAL A 72 8.88 12.49 16.14
N TYR A 73 7.89 12.81 15.30
CA TYR A 73 7.71 14.15 14.78
C TYR A 73 7.40 15.14 15.91
N PHE A 74 6.44 14.81 16.79
CA PHE A 74 6.07 15.69 17.90
C PHE A 74 7.07 15.69 19.06
N SER A 75 8.00 14.73 19.13
CA SER A 75 9.12 14.75 20.08
C SER A 75 10.27 15.68 19.63
N GLY A 76 10.14 16.34 18.48
CA GLY A 76 11.10 17.34 18.00
C GLY A 76 12.07 16.86 16.92
N ASN A 77 12.03 15.59 16.51
CA ASN A 77 12.81 15.10 15.37
C ASN A 77 11.93 15.08 14.11
N ASN A 78 11.70 16.26 13.55
CA ASN A 78 10.77 16.46 12.44
C ASN A 78 11.19 15.70 11.18
N GLU A 79 12.47 15.73 10.82
CA GLU A 79 12.99 15.08 9.61
C GLU A 79 12.77 13.57 9.66
N PHE A 80 13.17 12.92 10.77
CA PHE A 80 12.99 11.48 10.93
C PHE A 80 11.51 11.10 11.04
N GLY A 81 10.69 11.94 11.68
CA GLY A 81 9.24 11.78 11.72
C GLY A 81 8.59 11.79 10.33
N ILE A 82 9.02 12.71 9.45
CA ILE A 82 8.52 12.75 8.05
C ILE A 82 9.01 11.53 7.29
N TRP A 83 10.26 11.10 7.46
CA TRP A 83 10.76 9.87 6.83
C TRP A 83 9.96 8.62 7.23
N LEU A 84 9.65 8.49 8.52
CA LEU A 84 8.78 7.42 9.00
C LEU A 84 7.37 7.53 8.40
N LEU A 85 6.82 8.74 8.27
CA LEU A 85 5.52 8.94 7.63
C LEU A 85 5.55 8.52 6.15
N MET A 86 6.59 8.90 5.41
CA MET A 86 6.74 8.53 4.00
C MET A 86 7.00 7.03 3.83
N SER A 87 7.61 6.37 4.81
CA SER A 87 7.76 4.91 4.81
C SER A 87 6.40 4.19 4.79
N VAL A 88 5.35 4.78 5.39
CA VAL A 88 3.98 4.25 5.33
C VAL A 88 3.47 4.28 3.88
N VAL A 89 3.71 5.38 3.16
CA VAL A 89 3.33 5.50 1.75
C VAL A 89 4.13 4.51 0.90
N ILE A 90 5.42 4.35 1.15
CA ILE A 90 6.27 3.38 0.45
C ILE A 90 5.75 1.95 0.70
N LEU A 91 5.40 1.60 1.93
CA LEU A 91 4.84 0.28 2.27
C LEU A 91 3.53 0.01 1.54
N GLN A 92 2.67 1.00 1.39
CA GLN A 92 1.46 0.88 0.58
C GLN A 92 1.78 0.53 -0.89
N LEU A 93 2.80 1.18 -1.47
CA LEU A 93 3.25 0.89 -2.84
C LEU A 93 3.90 -0.49 -2.95
N VAL A 94 4.70 -0.88 -1.96
CA VAL A 94 5.30 -2.22 -1.88
C VAL A 94 4.22 -3.29 -1.78
N MET A 95 3.17 -3.05 -1.00
CA MET A 95 2.05 -3.99 -0.92
C MET A 95 1.34 -4.14 -2.28
N ASN A 96 1.08 -3.04 -3.01
CA ASN A 96 0.53 -3.11 -4.37
C ASN A 96 1.44 -3.94 -5.29
N MET A 97 2.75 -3.71 -5.21
CA MET A 97 3.75 -4.46 -5.96
C MET A 97 3.73 -5.95 -5.61
N VAL A 98 3.62 -6.32 -4.33
CA VAL A 98 3.52 -7.72 -3.90
C VAL A 98 2.24 -8.37 -4.43
N THR A 99 1.12 -7.64 -4.44
CA THR A 99 -0.13 -8.14 -5.03
C THR A 99 0.02 -8.39 -6.51
N ASP A 100 0.49 -7.41 -7.28
CA ASP A 100 0.58 -7.52 -8.75
C ASP A 100 1.58 -8.61 -9.15
N PHE A 101 2.64 -8.80 -8.38
CA PHE A 101 3.56 -9.90 -8.58
C PHE A 101 2.92 -11.26 -8.31
N SER A 102 2.08 -11.36 -7.27
CA SER A 102 1.30 -12.56 -6.95
C SER A 102 0.28 -12.88 -8.06
N LEU A 103 -0.38 -11.85 -8.60
CA LEU A 103 -1.29 -11.97 -9.73
C LEU A 103 -0.56 -12.42 -11.00
N TYR A 104 0.60 -11.81 -11.30
CA TYR A 104 1.45 -12.23 -12.41
C TYR A 104 1.85 -13.70 -12.28
N ARG A 105 2.32 -14.16 -11.11
CA ARG A 105 2.67 -15.58 -10.93
C ARG A 105 1.51 -16.54 -11.13
N THR A 106 0.27 -16.09 -10.88
CA THR A 106 -0.91 -16.95 -10.91
C THR A 106 -1.59 -16.98 -12.28
N PHE A 107 -1.61 -15.85 -12.98
CA PHE A 107 -2.30 -15.66 -14.26
C PHE A 107 -1.35 -15.43 -15.44
N TYR A 108 -0.06 -15.20 -15.18
CA TYR A 108 0.97 -14.85 -16.17
C TYR A 108 0.60 -13.65 -17.06
N ASP A 109 -0.27 -12.77 -16.57
CA ASP A 109 -0.68 -11.56 -17.28
C ASP A 109 0.44 -10.50 -17.22
N LYS A 110 0.96 -10.17 -18.41
CA LYS A 110 2.03 -9.18 -18.61
C LYS A 110 1.63 -7.78 -18.16
N ALA A 111 0.34 -7.44 -18.11
CA ALA A 111 -0.12 -6.17 -17.56
C ALA A 111 0.35 -5.96 -16.12
N ASN A 112 0.33 -7.01 -15.30
CA ASN A 112 0.82 -6.95 -13.93
C ASN A 112 2.32 -6.68 -13.85
N LEU A 113 3.14 -7.19 -14.79
CA LEU A 113 4.57 -6.86 -14.85
C LEU A 113 4.79 -5.37 -15.14
N VAL A 114 3.99 -4.78 -16.02
CA VAL A 114 4.05 -3.33 -16.30
C VAL A 114 3.68 -2.54 -15.05
N MET A 115 2.64 -2.96 -14.32
CA MET A 115 2.24 -2.32 -13.06
C MET A 115 3.34 -2.38 -12.00
N LEU A 116 4.08 -3.50 -11.87
CA LEU A 116 5.24 -3.58 -10.97
C LEU A 116 6.29 -2.52 -11.25
N VAL A 117 6.59 -2.28 -12.53
CA VAL A 117 7.55 -1.26 -12.94
C VAL A 117 7.05 0.13 -12.57
N ILE A 118 5.75 0.41 -12.79
CA ILE A 118 5.12 1.67 -12.39
C ILE A 118 5.22 1.89 -10.87
N TRP A 119 4.93 0.86 -10.07
CA TRP A 119 5.06 0.96 -8.61
C TRP A 119 6.49 1.23 -8.17
N LEU A 120 7.47 0.59 -8.83
CA LEU A 120 8.88 0.81 -8.55
C LEU A 120 9.29 2.26 -8.86
N PHE A 121 8.86 2.82 -10.00
CA PHE A 121 9.06 4.23 -10.32
C PHE A 121 8.38 5.16 -9.31
N ALA A 122 7.17 4.83 -8.86
CA ALA A 122 6.47 5.61 -7.85
C ALA A 122 7.22 5.62 -6.51
N ILE A 123 7.79 4.48 -6.08
CA ILE A 123 8.62 4.39 -4.87
C ILE A 123 9.85 5.29 -5.00
N VAL A 124 10.57 5.19 -6.13
CA VAL A 124 11.73 6.05 -6.39
C VAL A 124 11.33 7.53 -6.38
N GLY A 125 10.21 7.87 -7.02
CA GLY A 125 9.67 9.23 -7.03
C GLY A 125 9.37 9.74 -5.63
N VAL A 126 8.73 8.95 -4.78
CA VAL A 126 8.48 9.29 -3.37
C VAL A 126 9.79 9.55 -2.65
N VAL A 127 10.77 8.64 -2.75
CA VAL A 127 12.07 8.78 -2.08
C VAL A 127 12.80 10.05 -2.51
N VAL A 128 12.85 10.34 -3.81
CA VAL A 128 13.52 11.53 -4.36
C VAL A 128 12.81 12.81 -3.89
N LEU A 129 11.48 12.88 -4.04
CA LEU A 129 10.72 14.06 -3.61
C LEU A 129 10.87 14.28 -2.10
N THR A 130 10.78 13.23 -1.30
CA THR A 130 10.97 13.30 0.15
C THR A 130 12.35 13.86 0.52
N ASN A 131 13.42 13.43 -0.15
CA ASN A 131 14.76 14.01 0.07
C ASN A 131 14.81 15.50 -0.33
N VAL A 132 14.21 15.87 -1.46
CA VAL A 132 14.28 17.25 -1.97
C VAL A 132 13.47 18.24 -1.12
N TYR A 133 12.36 17.80 -0.50
CA TYR A 133 11.47 18.66 0.26
C TYR A 133 11.64 18.58 1.79
N ILE A 134 12.39 17.61 2.32
CA ILE A 134 12.76 17.56 3.74
C ILE A 134 14.00 18.42 4.05
N ILE A 135 14.96 18.51 3.12
CA ILE A 135 16.15 19.37 3.21
C ILE A 135 15.76 20.82 2.87
#